data_AF-A0A381TMA3-F1
#
_entry.id   AF-A0A381TMA3-F1
#
_cell.length_a   1.000
_cell.length_b   1.000
_cell.length_c   1.000
_cell.angle_alpha   90.00
_cell.angle_beta   90.00
_cell.angle_gamma   90.00
#
_symmetry.space_group_name_H-M   'P 1'
#
loop_
_entity.id
_entity.type
_entity.pdbx_description
1 polymer ?
#
loop_
_entity_poly.entity_id
_entity_poly.type
_entity_poly.pdbx_seq_one_letter_code
_entity_poly.pdbx_strand_id
1 'polypeptide(L)'
;VAVIVTVSIYLMLSRELKSIAMGVFLLGHGANLAIIAMSGSPVLPGGDLRQPPILGGGHLVDALPQALILTAIVINFAVMGFFLTLLVLTARRTGTLNVDELALEDPPADGPVLESGGIGGMGR
;
A
#
# COMPACT_ATOMS: atom_id res chain seq x y z
N VAL A 1 0.42 14.54 -9.81
CA VAL A 1 0.27 13.06 -9.89
C VAL A 1 1.60 12.39 -10.24
N ALA A 2 2.20 12.67 -11.41
CA ALA A 2 3.43 12.02 -11.86
C ALA A 2 4.57 12.03 -10.82
N VAL A 3 4.91 13.19 -10.24
CA VAL A 3 5.97 13.29 -9.23
C VAL A 3 5.72 12.40 -8.01
N ILE A 4 4.49 12.38 -7.50
CA ILE A 4 4.12 11.55 -6.33
C ILE A 4 4.24 10.08 -6.67
N VAL A 5 3.77 9.66 -7.84
CA VAL A 5 3.88 8.27 -8.31
C VAL A 5 5.35 7.88 -8.47
N THR A 6 6.19 8.73 -9.08
CA THR A 6 7.62 8.49 -9.22
C THR A 6 8.32 8.33 -7.88
N VAL A 7 8.07 9.22 -6.92
CA VAL A 7 8.66 9.14 -5.57
C VAL A 7 8.18 7.89 -4.83
N SER A 8 6.89 7.53 -4.97
CA SER A 8 6.32 6.35 -4.34
C SER A 8 6.99 5.08 -4.85
N ILE A 9 7.13 4.94 -6.18
CA ILE A 9 7.82 3.82 -6.81
C ILE A 9 9.29 3.78 -6.38
N TYR A 10 9.97 4.93 -6.36
CA TYR A 10 11.36 5.02 -5.90
C TYR A 10 11.53 4.49 -4.45
N LEU A 11 10.62 4.87 -3.54
CA LEU A 11 10.63 4.36 -2.16
C LEU A 11 10.33 2.86 -2.09
N MET A 12 9.43 2.33 -2.94
CA MET A 12 9.14 0.89 -3.02
C MET A 12 10.33 0.04 -3.49
N LEU A 13 11.29 0.63 -4.21
CA LEU A 13 12.54 -0.04 -4.60
C LEU A 13 13.65 0.05 -3.52
N SER A 14 13.37 0.65 -2.36
CA SER A 14 14.35 0.76 -1.28
C SER A 14 14.62 -0.58 -0.61
N ARG A 15 15.81 -0.74 -0.04
CA ARG A 15 16.24 -1.92 0.73
C ARG A 15 15.69 -1.96 2.16
N GLU A 16 14.91 -0.96 2.57
CA GLU A 16 14.40 -0.82 3.92
C GLU A 16 12.88 -1.03 3.92
N LEU A 17 12.38 -2.00 4.70
CA LEU A 17 10.95 -2.36 4.74
C LEU A 17 10.06 -1.17 5.14
N LYS A 18 10.56 -0.30 6.02
CA LYS A 18 9.88 0.94 6.42
C LYS A 18 9.74 1.94 5.25
N SER A 19 10.74 1.99 4.37
CA SER A 19 10.71 2.84 3.18
C SER A 19 9.72 2.30 2.16
N ILE A 20 9.67 0.98 1.97
CA ILE A 20 8.68 0.32 1.11
C ILE A 20 7.26 0.62 1.59
N ALA A 21 7.00 0.50 2.90
CA ALA A 21 5.70 0.83 3.48
C ALA A 21 5.31 2.31 3.27
N MET A 22 6.26 3.24 3.43
CA MET A 22 6.05 4.65 3.12
C MET A 22 5.78 4.89 1.62
N GLY A 23 6.42 4.12 0.73
CA GLY A 23 6.16 4.14 -0.70
C GLY A 23 4.72 3.72 -1.04
N VAL A 24 4.22 2.64 -0.44
CA VAL A 24 2.83 2.19 -0.61
C VAL A 24 1.84 3.23 -0.07
N PHE A 25 2.14 3.83 1.09
CA PHE A 25 1.32 4.90 1.67
C PHE A 25 1.22 6.12 0.74
N LEU A 26 2.36 6.58 0.21
CA LEU A 26 2.41 7.71 -0.71
C LEU A 26 1.72 7.40 -2.04
N LEU A 27 1.82 6.16 -2.54
CA LEU A 27 1.13 5.70 -3.74
C LEU A 27 -0.39 5.80 -3.58
N GLY A 28 -0.91 5.46 -2.39
CA GLY A 28 -2.33 5.61 -2.05
C GLY A 28 -2.82 7.06 -2.15
N HIS A 29 -2.02 8.02 -1.70
CA HIS A 29 -2.31 9.44 -1.91
C HIS A 29 -2.21 9.86 -3.38
N GLY A 30 -1.24 9.32 -4.12
CA GLY A 30 -1.12 9.52 -5.56
C GLY A 30 -2.33 9.03 -6.35
N ALA A 31 -2.89 7.87 -5.96
CA ALA A 31 -4.10 7.30 -6.57
C ALA A 31 -5.33 8.20 -6.32
N ASN A 32 -5.52 8.70 -5.10
CA ASN A 32 -6.60 9.64 -4.79
C ASN A 32 -6.51 10.91 -5.65
N LEU A 33 -5.31 11.46 -5.81
CA LEU A 33 -5.10 12.62 -6.67
C LEU A 33 -5.30 12.31 -8.17
N ALA A 34 -4.97 11.09 -8.61
CA ALA A 34 -5.21 10.65 -9.98
C ALA A 34 -6.72 10.56 -10.27
N ILE A 35 -7.53 10.05 -9.34
CA ILE A 35 -8.99 10.02 -9.46
C ILE A 35 -9.56 11.44 -9.60
N ILE A 36 -9.12 12.37 -8.75
CA ILE A 36 -9.53 13.79 -8.85
C ILE A 36 -9.11 14.39 -10.19
N ALA A 37 -7.89 14.11 -10.65
CA ALA A 37 -7.42 14.62 -11.94
C ALA A 37 -8.23 14.10 -13.14
N MET A 38 -8.77 12.88 -13.05
CA MET A 38 -9.64 12.28 -14.07
C MET A 38 -11.10 12.75 -13.97
N SER A 39 -11.54 13.23 -12.80
CA SER A 39 -12.91 13.71 -12.54
C SER A 39 -13.31 14.96 -13.35
N GLY A 40 -12.39 15.59 -14.07
CA GLY A 40 -12.64 16.79 -14.86
C GLY A 40 -12.57 18.09 -14.04
N SER A 41 -12.57 19.23 -14.74
CA SER A 41 -12.45 20.55 -14.11
C SER A 41 -13.67 20.87 -13.24
N PRO A 42 -13.51 21.27 -11.97
CA PRO A 42 -14.60 21.80 -11.16
C PRO A 42 -15.05 23.19 -11.63
N VAL A 43 -14.28 23.83 -12.52
CA VAL A 43 -14.56 25.15 -13.09
C VAL A 43 -15.39 25.00 -14.36
N LEU A 44 -16.55 25.64 -14.37
CA LEU A 44 -17.44 25.73 -15.53
C LEU A 44 -16.85 26.67 -16.59
N PRO A 45 -17.28 26.59 -17.87
CA PRO A 45 -16.82 27.47 -18.94
C PRO A 45 -17.03 28.98 -18.69
N GLY A 46 -17.76 29.35 -17.63
CA GLY A 46 -17.99 30.74 -17.19
C GLY A 46 -17.23 31.17 -15.93
N GLY A 47 -16.32 30.35 -15.39
CA GLY A 47 -15.55 30.69 -14.18
C GLY A 47 -16.22 30.34 -12.84
N ASP A 48 -17.50 29.97 -12.87
CA ASP A 48 -18.20 29.47 -11.69
C ASP A 48 -17.74 28.06 -11.28
N LEU A 49 -17.68 27.83 -9.97
CA LEU A 49 -17.39 26.52 -9.40
C LEU A 49 -18.67 25.68 -9.37
N ARG A 50 -18.53 24.41 -9.77
CA ARG A 50 -19.60 23.43 -9.59
C ARG A 50 -19.98 23.32 -8.11
N GLN A 51 -21.28 23.36 -7.83
CA GLN A 51 -21.79 23.37 -6.46
C GLN A 51 -21.77 21.95 -5.87
N PRO A 52 -21.48 21.79 -4.56
CA PRO A 52 -21.62 20.50 -3.90
C PRO A 52 -23.08 20.00 -3.96
N PRO A 53 -23.31 18.69 -4.17
CA PRO A 53 -24.64 18.09 -4.31
C PRO A 53 -25.67 18.40 -3.22
N ILE A 54 -25.24 18.97 -2.10
CA ILE A 54 -26.03 19.25 -0.91
C ILE A 54 -26.86 20.54 -1.05
N LEU A 55 -26.50 21.44 -1.97
CA LEU A 55 -27.08 22.81 -2.03
C LEU A 55 -28.28 22.98 -2.97
N GLY A 56 -28.77 21.91 -3.62
CA GLY A 56 -30.06 21.97 -4.34
C GLY A 56 -30.14 23.05 -5.42
N GLY A 57 -29.20 23.06 -6.38
CA GLY A 57 -29.29 23.90 -7.58
C GLY A 57 -27.99 23.92 -8.41
N GLY A 58 -28.11 24.01 -9.74
CA GLY A 58 -26.99 24.29 -10.66
C GLY A 58 -26.20 23.09 -11.20
N HIS A 59 -25.00 23.36 -11.73
CA HIS A 59 -24.06 22.33 -12.18
C HIS A 59 -23.35 21.69 -10.98
N LEU A 60 -23.73 20.45 -10.66
CA LEU A 60 -23.16 19.70 -9.53
C LEU A 60 -21.78 19.13 -9.87
N VAL A 61 -20.93 18.98 -8.85
CA VAL A 61 -19.74 18.10 -8.93
C VAL A 61 -20.18 16.64 -8.97
N ASP A 62 -19.43 15.82 -9.71
CA ASP A 62 -19.72 14.40 -9.83
C ASP A 62 -19.49 13.68 -8.49
N ALA A 63 -20.53 13.01 -7.99
CA ALA A 63 -20.48 12.26 -6.73
C ALA A 63 -19.72 10.94 -6.88
N LEU A 64 -19.56 10.42 -8.10
CA LEU A 64 -18.93 9.13 -8.35
C LEU A 64 -17.42 9.14 -7.98
N PRO A 65 -16.59 10.09 -8.47
CA PRO A 65 -15.19 10.18 -8.05
C PRO A 65 -15.03 10.37 -6.54
N GLN A 66 -15.96 11.08 -5.89
CA GLN A 66 -15.92 11.31 -4.45
C GLN A 66 -16.20 10.04 -3.64
N ALA A 67 -17.16 9.22 -4.06
CA ALA A 67 -17.42 7.91 -3.45
C ALA A 67 -16.24 6.94 -3.65
N LEU A 68 -15.61 6.96 -4.82
CA LEU A 68 -14.41 6.16 -5.11
C LEU A 68 -13.22 6.55 -4.22
N ILE A 69 -13.00 7.85 -4.00
CA ILE A 69 -11.92 8.34 -3.13
C ILE A 69 -12.16 7.90 -1.67
N LEU A 70 -13.39 7.97 -1.16
CA LEU A 70 -13.68 7.48 0.19
C LEU A 70 -13.35 6.00 0.35
N THR A 71 -13.70 5.19 -0.66
CA THR A 71 -13.39 3.75 -0.67
C THR A 71 -11.88 3.51 -0.70
N ALA A 72 -11.16 4.25 -1.54
CA ALA A 72 -9.71 4.16 -1.65
C ALA A 72 -9.00 4.58 -0.34
N ILE A 73 -9.49 5.61 0.35
CA ILE A 73 -8.96 6.04 1.65
C ILE A 73 -9.10 4.94 2.71
N VAL A 74 -10.27 4.28 2.80
CA VAL A 74 -10.50 3.21 3.77
C VAL A 74 -9.60 2.01 3.50
N ILE A 75 -9.46 1.62 2.22
CA ILE A 75 -8.54 0.54 1.82
C ILE A 75 -7.09 0.89 2.17
N ASN A 76 -6.64 2.10 1.85
CA ASN A 76 -5.28 2.54 2.18
C ASN A 76 -5.03 2.54 3.69
N PHE A 77 -6.01 2.95 4.49
CA PHE A 77 -5.90 2.91 5.95
C PHE A 77 -5.77 1.48 6.48
N ALA A 78 -6.59 0.55 5.98
CA ALA A 78 -6.53 -0.85 6.36
C ALA A 78 -5.18 -1.49 5.98
N VAL A 79 -4.71 -1.26 4.75
CA VAL A 79 -3.41 -1.74 4.26
C VAL A 79 -2.26 -1.14 5.06
N MET A 80 -2.30 0.15 5.38
CA MET A 80 -1.26 0.79 6.20
C MET A 80 -1.24 0.23 7.63
N GLY A 81 -2.40 -0.01 8.26
CA GLY A 81 -2.48 -0.68 9.56
C GLY A 81 -1.87 -2.09 9.53
N PHE A 82 -2.10 -2.83 8.45
CA PHE A 82 -1.46 -4.12 8.22
C PHE A 82 0.06 -4.00 8.08
N PHE A 83 0.56 -3.08 7.24
CA PHE A 83 2.01 -2.84 7.08
C PHE A 83 2.68 -2.43 8.39
N LEU A 84 2.07 -1.54 9.18
CA LEU A 84 2.59 -1.14 10.48
C LEU A 84 2.68 -2.33 11.44
N THR A 85 1.67 -3.20 11.43
CA THR A 85 1.68 -4.43 12.24
C THR A 85 2.82 -5.35 11.81
N LEU A 86 3.02 -5.56 10.51
CA LEU A 86 4.14 -6.34 9.98
C LEU A 86 5.49 -5.72 10.35
N LEU A 87 5.65 -4.41 10.19
CA LEU A 87 6.86 -3.69 10.56
C LEU A 87 7.23 -3.89 12.04
N VAL A 88 6.26 -3.74 12.94
CA VAL A 88 6.48 -3.94 14.38
C VAL A 88 6.78 -5.40 14.67
N LEU A 89 6.07 -6.35 14.05
CA LEU A 89 6.28 -7.77 14.27
C LEU A 89 7.66 -8.22 13.78
N THR A 90 8.04 -7.84 12.56
CA THR A 90 9.35 -8.14 11.97
C THR A 90 10.46 -7.50 12.80
N ALA A 91 10.37 -6.21 13.12
CA ALA A 91 11.36 -5.55 13.96
C ALA A 91 11.54 -6.23 15.32
N ARG A 92 10.47 -6.78 15.91
CA ARG A 92 10.54 -7.53 17.17
C ARG A 92 11.12 -8.93 17.02
N ARG A 93 10.93 -9.59 15.88
CA ARG A 93 11.39 -10.97 15.66
C ARG A 93 12.83 -11.04 15.19
N THR A 94 13.19 -10.21 14.22
CA THR A 94 14.49 -10.29 13.52
C THR A 94 15.44 -9.20 13.99
N GLY A 95 14.95 -8.16 14.65
CA GLY A 95 15.75 -7.00 15.07
C GLY A 95 16.16 -6.07 13.93
N THR A 96 15.83 -6.42 12.68
CA THR A 96 16.19 -5.68 11.47
C THR A 96 14.98 -5.41 10.59
N LEU A 97 15.05 -4.34 9.80
CA LEU A 97 14.08 -4.00 8.76
C LEU A 97 14.73 -3.92 7.38
N ASN A 98 15.98 -4.36 7.27
CA ASN A 98 16.68 -4.42 6.01
C ASN A 98 16.26 -5.66 5.22
N VAL A 99 15.81 -5.47 3.99
CA VAL A 99 15.25 -6.53 3.15
C VAL A 99 16.32 -7.55 2.74
N ASP A 100 17.56 -7.12 2.52
CA ASP A 100 18.64 -8.04 2.16
C ASP A 100 19.02 -8.95 3.34
N GLU A 101 19.01 -8.41 4.56
CA GLU A 101 19.28 -9.17 5.77
C GLU A 101 18.16 -10.17 6.08
N LEU A 102 16.90 -9.74 5.93
CA LEU A 102 15.72 -10.62 6.06
C LEU A 102 15.71 -11.76 5.03
N ALA A 103 16.30 -11.57 3.86
CA ALA A 103 16.40 -12.60 2.83
C ALA A 103 17.45 -13.68 3.14
N LEU A 104 18.39 -13.38 4.05
CA LEU A 104 19.44 -14.29 4.49
C LEU A 104 19.07 -15.04 5.77
N GLU A 105 17.95 -14.70 6.41
CA GLU A 105 17.50 -15.33 7.64
C GLU A 105 16.92 -16.72 7.36
N ASP A 106 17.54 -17.76 7.93
CA ASP A 106 17.12 -19.14 7.74
C ASP A 106 15.69 -19.38 8.29
N PRO A 107 14.89 -20.23 7.63
CA PRO A 107 13.55 -20.55 8.11
C PRO A 107 13.61 -21.14 9.53
N PRO A 108 12.63 -20.81 10.39
CA PRO A 108 12.65 -21.21 11.79
C PRO A 108 12.78 -22.73 11.94
N ALA A 109 13.73 -23.17 12.76
CA ALA A 109 14.04 -24.58 13.02
C ALA A 109 12.89 -25.41 13.59
N ASP A 110 11.80 -24.76 14.02
CA ASP A 110 10.58 -25.38 14.57
C ASP A 110 9.48 -25.64 13.51
N GLY A 111 9.82 -25.60 12.22
CA GLY A 111 8.96 -26.24 11.22
C GLY A 111 8.80 -27.73 11.55
N PRO A 112 7.64 -28.37 11.29
CA PRO A 112 7.50 -29.80 11.51
C PRO A 112 8.66 -30.50 10.81
N VAL A 113 9.53 -31.13 11.61
CA VAL A 113 10.59 -31.99 11.11
C VAL A 113 9.86 -33.04 10.29
N LEU A 114 9.85 -32.86 8.96
CA LEU A 114 9.45 -33.90 8.05
C LEU A 114 10.55 -34.94 8.22
N GLU A 115 10.32 -35.83 9.18
CA GLU A 115 11.14 -36.99 9.43
C GLU A 115 11.21 -37.72 8.09
N SER A 116 12.29 -37.46 7.35
CA SER A 116 12.61 -38.17 6.13
C SER A 116 12.93 -39.58 6.60
N GLY A 117 11.88 -40.41 6.65
CA GLY A 117 11.95 -41.78 7.13
C GLY A 117 13.17 -42.45 6.54
N GLY A 118 14.10 -42.81 7.43
CA GLY A 118 15.32 -43.50 7.07
C GLY A 118 14.96 -44.85 6.44
N ILE A 119 14.98 -44.91 5.11
CA ILE A 119 15.13 -46.16 4.37
C ILE A 119 16.58 -46.20 3.89
N GLY A 120 17.48 -46.47 4.83
CA GLY A 120 18.92 -46.49 4.59
C GLY A 120 19.56 -47.71 5.25
N GLY A 121 19.56 -48.83 4.53
CA GLY A 121 20.63 -49.83 4.63
C GLY A 121 20.53 -50.84 5.77
N MET A 122 19.61 -51.79 5.65
CA MET A 122 19.70 -53.08 6.35
C MET A 122 20.30 -54.11 5.37
N GLY A 123 21.41 -54.73 5.76
CA GLY A 123 21.97 -55.90 5.05
C GLY A 123 23.45 -55.78 4.75
N ARG A 124 24.25 -56.13 5.75
CA ARG A 124 25.61 -56.64 5.56
C ARG A 124 25.55 -58.05 4.98
#